data_AF-A0A959AR71-F1
#
_entry.id   AF-A0A959AR71-F1
#
_cell.length_a   1.000
_cell.length_b   1.000
_cell.length_c   1.000
_cell.angle_alpha   90.00
_cell.angle_beta   90.00
_cell.angle_gamma   90.00
#
_symmetry.space_group_name_H-M   'P 1'
#
loop_
_entity.id
_entity.type
_entity.pdbx_description
1 polymer ?
#
loop_
_entity_poly.entity_id
_entity_poly.type
_entity_poly.pdbx_seq_one_letter_code
_entity_poly.pdbx_strand_id
1 'polypeptide(L)'
;AISAYLGVNYEELGIPKPAGILLASPGTGPLNGARLERYEGMPEDVALLAMVSVNDHVVGQELGRIIFETAVNTPQRNLIIQHPDGYGDPALSAGHNESYALDADFDGGIHNLSYRRAIGVAKLNATDYYGYWKLLDALMDCVRSGENCEVAFGNTAPQRFMGRWSDGKLVRELEVVVPGD
;
A
#
# COMPACT_ATOMS: atom_id res chain seq x y z
N ALA A 1 -2.03 -1.53 9.54
CA ALA A 1 -1.89 -2.13 10.89
C ALA A 1 -2.62 -3.47 10.97
N ILE A 2 -3.95 -3.48 10.85
CA ILE A 2 -4.78 -4.69 11.03
C ILE A 2 -4.30 -5.87 10.17
N SER A 3 -4.17 -5.72 8.84
CA SER A 3 -3.77 -6.83 7.97
C SER A 3 -2.40 -7.42 8.34
N ALA A 4 -1.43 -6.59 8.74
CA ALA A 4 -0.12 -7.06 9.19
C ALA A 4 -0.21 -7.81 10.53
N TYR A 5 -1.02 -7.31 11.47
CA TYR A 5 -1.30 -8.00 12.73
C TYR A 5 -1.95 -9.36 12.49
N LEU A 6 -2.95 -9.43 11.60
CA LEU A 6 -3.60 -10.69 11.21
C LEU A 6 -2.60 -11.64 10.55
N GLY A 7 -1.69 -11.14 9.70
CA GLY A 7 -0.65 -11.96 9.08
C GLY A 7 0.32 -12.59 10.07
N VAL A 8 0.59 -11.93 11.20
CA VAL A 8 1.43 -12.48 12.28
C VAL A 8 0.65 -13.46 13.16
N ASN A 9 -0.61 -13.15 13.47
CA ASN A 9 -1.39 -13.87 14.50
C ASN A 9 -2.47 -14.80 13.94
N TYR A 10 -2.40 -15.18 12.66
CA TYR A 10 -3.47 -15.92 11.99
C TYR A 10 -3.81 -17.26 12.68
N GLU A 11 -2.79 -17.98 13.19
CA GLU A 11 -2.97 -19.24 13.90
C GLU A 11 -3.71 -19.06 15.23
N GLU A 12 -3.27 -18.10 16.04
CA GLU A 12 -3.90 -17.78 17.33
C GLU A 12 -5.36 -17.33 17.16
N LEU A 13 -5.63 -16.58 16.09
CA LEU A 13 -6.96 -16.09 15.76
C LEU A 13 -7.85 -17.13 15.08
N GLY A 14 -7.30 -18.29 14.70
CA GLY A 14 -8.05 -19.34 13.99
C GLY A 14 -8.55 -18.91 12.61
N ILE A 15 -7.82 -18.02 11.92
CA ILE A 15 -8.16 -17.54 10.58
C ILE A 15 -7.19 -18.10 9.53
N PRO A 16 -7.58 -18.14 8.24
CA PRO A 16 -6.68 -18.57 7.18
C PRO A 16 -5.42 -17.68 7.09
N LYS A 17 -4.27 -18.32 6.83
CA LYS A 17 -3.02 -17.60 6.54
C LYS A 17 -3.19 -16.76 5.27
N PRO A 18 -2.85 -15.45 5.29
CA PRO A 18 -2.86 -14.64 4.07
C PRO A 18 -1.72 -15.07 3.13
N ALA A 19 -1.99 -15.18 1.83
CA ALA A 19 -0.95 -15.39 0.83
C ALA A 19 -0.22 -14.08 0.46
N GLY A 20 -0.94 -12.96 0.49
CA GLY A 20 -0.39 -11.64 0.20
C GLY A 20 -1.07 -10.54 1.01
N ILE A 21 -0.32 -9.49 1.33
CA ILE A 21 -0.77 -8.33 2.10
C ILE A 21 -0.31 -7.05 1.40
N LEU A 22 -1.24 -6.18 1.04
CA LEU A 22 -0.95 -4.79 0.69
C LEU A 22 -1.41 -3.87 1.83
N LEU A 23 -0.51 -3.03 2.32
CA LEU A 23 -0.79 -2.03 3.34
C LEU A 23 -0.84 -0.65 2.69
N ALA A 24 -2.04 -0.07 2.66
CA ALA A 24 -2.24 1.31 2.19
C ALA A 24 -2.12 2.29 3.37
N SER A 25 -1.05 3.09 3.37
CA SER A 25 -0.77 4.11 4.39
C SER A 25 -0.99 3.60 5.82
N PRO A 26 -0.31 2.49 6.22
CA PRO A 26 -0.60 1.84 7.49
C PRO A 26 -0.32 2.76 8.69
N GLY A 27 -1.30 2.87 9.58
CA GLY A 27 -1.17 3.55 10.87
C GLY A 27 -2.09 2.98 11.94
N THR A 28 -1.91 3.40 13.19
CA THR A 28 -2.77 3.03 14.33
C THR A 28 -3.49 4.19 14.99
N GLY A 29 -3.16 5.44 14.66
CA GLY A 29 -3.77 6.61 15.31
C GLY A 29 -3.78 6.45 16.85
N PRO A 30 -4.90 6.74 17.54
CA PRO A 30 -5.00 6.53 18.99
C PRO A 30 -5.26 5.07 19.41
N LEU A 31 -5.54 4.15 18.47
CA LEU A 31 -5.92 2.76 18.76
C LEU A 31 -4.78 1.80 18.43
N ASN A 32 -4.00 1.41 19.45
CA ASN A 32 -2.77 0.64 19.24
C ASN A 32 -2.92 -0.89 19.32
N GLY A 33 -4.15 -1.43 19.44
CA GLY A 33 -4.37 -2.87 19.64
C GLY A 33 -3.86 -3.78 18.51
N ALA A 34 -3.66 -3.24 17.31
CA ALA A 34 -3.12 -3.96 16.15
C ALA A 34 -1.66 -3.56 15.81
N ARG A 35 -0.98 -2.82 16.69
CA ARG A 35 0.43 -2.45 16.50
C ARG A 35 1.32 -3.42 17.26
N LEU A 36 2.14 -4.16 16.53
CA LEU A 36 3.23 -4.95 17.11
C LEU A 36 4.52 -4.14 17.14
N GLU A 37 5.40 -4.46 18.08
CA GLU A 37 6.78 -3.91 18.09
C GLU A 37 7.62 -4.48 16.95
N ARG A 38 7.40 -5.76 16.63
CA ARG A 38 8.12 -6.50 15.59
C ARG A 38 7.15 -7.39 14.82
N TYR A 39 7.44 -7.60 13.54
CA TYR A 39 6.62 -8.40 12.63
C TYR A 39 7.34 -9.68 12.16
N GLU A 40 8.38 -10.12 12.86
CA GLU A 40 9.16 -11.32 12.52
C GLU A 40 8.36 -12.63 12.62
N GLY A 41 7.21 -12.62 13.30
CA GLY A 41 6.26 -13.74 13.29
C GLY A 41 5.46 -13.86 11.98
N MET A 42 5.60 -12.91 11.04
CA MET A 42 4.96 -13.03 9.73
C MET A 42 5.65 -14.18 8.94
N PRO A 43 4.89 -15.14 8.39
CA PRO A 43 5.47 -16.32 7.73
C PRO A 43 6.29 -15.97 6.48
N GLU A 44 7.19 -16.90 6.11
CA GLU A 44 8.11 -16.73 4.97
C GLU A 44 7.45 -16.72 3.60
N ASP A 45 6.29 -17.36 3.49
CA ASP A 45 5.53 -17.50 2.26
C ASP A 45 4.39 -16.47 2.13
N VAL A 46 4.38 -15.44 2.99
CA VAL A 46 3.52 -14.26 2.81
C VAL A 46 4.23 -13.26 1.91
N ALA A 47 3.54 -12.75 0.90
CA ALA A 47 4.04 -11.66 0.06
C ALA A 47 3.55 -10.30 0.60
N LEU A 48 4.45 -9.34 0.86
CA LEU A 48 4.12 -8.10 1.57
C LEU A 48 4.48 -6.82 0.78
N LEU A 49 3.50 -5.97 0.53
CA LEU A 49 3.70 -4.62 0.04
C LEU A 49 3.25 -3.60 1.09
N ALA A 50 4.13 -2.67 1.45
CA ALA A 50 3.79 -1.55 2.32
C ALA A 50 3.96 -0.23 1.56
N MET A 51 2.85 0.43 1.20
CA MET A 51 2.90 1.74 0.54
C MET A 51 2.68 2.86 1.57
N VAL A 52 3.60 3.82 1.58
CA VAL A 52 3.56 5.03 2.41
C VAL A 52 3.73 6.27 1.54
N SER A 53 3.23 7.42 1.99
CA SER A 53 3.31 8.67 1.21
C SER A 53 4.10 9.73 1.97
N VAL A 54 4.97 10.47 1.26
CA VAL A 54 5.91 11.39 1.91
C VAL A 54 5.25 12.58 2.62
N ASN A 55 4.06 12.98 2.17
CA ASN A 55 3.26 14.06 2.78
C ASN A 55 2.08 13.50 3.59
N ASP A 56 2.14 12.25 4.04
CA ASP A 56 1.18 11.72 5.00
C ASP A 56 1.45 12.34 6.39
N HIS A 57 0.61 13.31 6.77
CA HIS A 57 0.64 13.94 8.09
C HIS A 57 -0.42 13.39 9.05
N VAL A 58 -1.17 12.36 8.64
CA VAL A 58 -2.22 11.75 9.47
C VAL A 58 -1.66 10.59 10.28
N VAL A 59 -0.92 9.69 9.61
CA VAL A 59 -0.28 8.53 10.25
C VAL A 59 1.21 8.43 9.92
N GLY A 60 1.70 9.18 8.93
CA GLY A 60 3.09 9.18 8.55
C GLY A 60 3.56 7.86 7.93
N GLN A 61 4.87 7.67 7.91
CA GLN A 61 5.53 6.53 7.27
C GLN A 61 6.05 5.50 8.29
N GLU A 62 5.98 5.83 9.58
CA GLU A 62 6.68 5.11 10.65
C GLU A 62 6.23 3.64 10.74
N LEU A 63 4.92 3.38 10.80
CA LEU A 63 4.43 2.01 10.94
C LEU A 63 4.73 1.18 9.69
N GLY A 64 4.63 1.76 8.49
CA GLY A 64 5.00 1.08 7.25
C GLY A 64 6.47 0.65 7.25
N ARG A 65 7.36 1.55 7.71
CA ARG A 65 8.79 1.25 7.89
C ARG A 65 9.03 0.16 8.92
N ILE A 66 8.44 0.26 10.12
CA ILE A 66 8.60 -0.75 11.18
C ILE A 66 8.14 -2.13 10.69
N ILE A 67 6.99 -2.21 10.01
CA ILE A 67 6.50 -3.47 9.46
C ILE A 67 7.52 -4.05 8.47
N PHE A 68 7.98 -3.25 7.50
CA PHE A 68 8.95 -3.69 6.50
C PHE A 68 10.31 -4.10 7.11
N GLU A 69 10.83 -3.32 8.04
CA GLU A 69 12.15 -3.54 8.66
C GLU A 69 12.15 -4.75 9.60
N THR A 70 11.03 -5.01 10.29
CA THR A 70 10.97 -6.06 11.31
C THR A 70 10.31 -7.35 10.86
N ALA A 71 9.62 -7.39 9.70
CA ALA A 71 9.15 -8.62 9.05
C ALA A 71 10.29 -9.40 8.39
N VAL A 72 11.38 -9.64 9.15
CA VAL A 72 12.64 -10.17 8.64
C VAL A 72 12.52 -11.58 8.05
N ASN A 73 11.58 -12.37 8.56
CA ASN A 73 11.30 -13.73 8.10
C ASN A 73 10.43 -13.76 6.83
N THR A 74 9.97 -12.61 6.33
CA THR A 74 9.12 -12.48 5.13
C THR A 74 9.95 -11.90 3.97
N PRO A 75 10.72 -12.70 3.22
CA PRO A 75 11.69 -12.21 2.25
C PRO A 75 11.05 -11.53 1.03
N GLN A 76 9.84 -11.93 0.64
CA GLN A 76 9.12 -11.29 -0.45
C GLN A 76 8.36 -10.06 0.07
N ARG A 77 9.10 -8.98 0.36
CA ARG A 77 8.52 -7.73 0.86
C ARG A 77 9.13 -6.48 0.23
N ASN A 78 8.31 -5.48 -0.06
CA ASN A 78 8.78 -4.16 -0.52
C ASN A 78 8.15 -3.04 0.32
N LEU A 79 8.97 -2.04 0.68
CA LEU A 79 8.47 -0.73 1.11
C LEU A 79 8.41 0.18 -0.11
N ILE A 80 7.25 0.77 -0.35
CA ILE A 80 6.95 1.60 -1.51
C ILE A 80 6.65 3.01 -0.99
N ILE A 81 7.37 3.99 -1.51
CA ILE A 81 7.31 5.38 -1.07
C ILE A 81 6.75 6.22 -2.22
N GLN A 82 5.54 6.74 -2.03
CA GLN A 82 4.87 7.64 -2.95
C GLN A 82 5.38 9.08 -2.74
N HIS A 83 5.73 9.73 -3.84
CA HIS A 83 6.17 11.14 -3.88
C HIS A 83 5.14 12.02 -4.60
N PRO A 84 5.05 13.32 -4.25
CA PRO A 84 4.20 14.25 -4.98
C PRO A 84 4.76 14.52 -6.38
N ASP A 85 3.86 14.83 -7.30
CA ASP A 85 4.18 15.30 -8.64
C ASP A 85 3.23 16.44 -9.00
N GLY A 86 3.77 17.66 -9.00
CA GLY A 86 3.06 18.89 -9.30
C GLY A 86 3.07 19.29 -10.78
N TYR A 87 3.54 18.42 -11.68
CA TYR A 87 3.66 18.76 -13.09
C TYR A 87 2.31 18.84 -13.81
N GLY A 88 1.43 17.85 -13.60
CA GLY A 88 0.13 17.77 -14.27
C GLY A 88 -1.05 18.21 -13.41
N ASP A 89 -2.24 18.17 -14.01
CA ASP A 89 -3.52 18.44 -13.33
C ASP A 89 -4.46 17.21 -13.46
N PRO A 90 -5.04 16.71 -12.35
CA PRO A 90 -4.75 17.12 -10.98
C PRO A 90 -3.36 16.68 -10.53
N ALA A 91 -2.66 17.54 -9.80
CA ALA A 91 -1.37 17.21 -9.19
C ALA A 91 -1.49 16.05 -8.18
N LEU A 92 -0.44 15.23 -8.09
CA LEU A 92 -0.32 14.19 -7.07
C LEU A 92 0.25 14.78 -5.79
N SER A 93 -0.43 14.55 -4.67
CA SER A 93 -0.08 15.19 -3.40
C SER A 93 0.80 14.32 -2.51
N ALA A 94 0.74 12.99 -2.67
CA ALA A 94 1.35 12.02 -1.77
C ALA A 94 0.96 12.24 -0.30
N GLY A 95 -0.30 12.62 -0.06
CA GLY A 95 -0.88 12.70 1.27
C GLY A 95 -1.62 11.42 1.69
N HIS A 96 -2.07 11.37 2.94
CA HIS A 96 -2.81 10.22 3.50
C HIS A 96 -4.05 9.83 2.68
N ASN A 97 -4.74 10.84 2.15
CA ASN A 97 -6.01 10.66 1.45
C ASN A 97 -5.85 10.02 0.06
N GLU A 98 -4.62 9.82 -0.43
CA GLU A 98 -4.34 9.12 -1.69
C GLU A 98 -4.77 7.65 -1.64
N SER A 99 -4.95 7.09 -0.44
CA SER A 99 -5.49 5.73 -0.26
C SER A 99 -7.02 5.65 -0.39
N TYR A 100 -7.71 6.79 -0.53
CA TYR A 100 -9.16 6.78 -0.78
C TYR A 100 -9.45 6.62 -2.26
N ALA A 101 -9.97 5.46 -2.64
CA ALA A 101 -10.61 5.26 -3.94
C ALA A 101 -12.12 5.23 -3.74
N LEU A 102 -12.82 6.22 -4.28
CA LEU A 102 -14.28 6.24 -4.28
C LEU A 102 -14.80 5.55 -5.53
N ASP A 103 -15.70 4.61 -5.33
CA ASP A 103 -16.45 3.99 -6.39
C ASP A 103 -17.91 3.87 -5.93
N ALA A 104 -18.81 4.51 -6.69
CA ALA A 104 -20.23 4.55 -6.38
C ALA A 104 -20.89 3.17 -6.53
N ASP A 105 -20.32 2.28 -7.35
CA ASP A 105 -20.82 0.91 -7.52
C ASP A 105 -20.57 0.05 -6.26
N PHE A 106 -19.62 0.46 -5.42
CA PHE A 106 -19.30 -0.17 -4.13
C PHE A 106 -19.84 0.61 -2.91
N ASP A 107 -20.71 1.60 -3.10
CA ASP A 107 -21.33 2.33 -1.99
C ASP A 107 -22.42 1.48 -1.30
N GLY A 108 -22.12 0.97 -0.11
CA GLY A 108 -23.06 0.23 0.74
C GLY A 108 -24.11 1.09 1.46
N GLY A 109 -24.16 2.40 1.21
CA GLY A 109 -25.13 3.34 1.79
C GLY A 109 -24.83 3.78 3.23
N ILE A 110 -23.67 3.41 3.79
CA ILE A 110 -23.25 3.77 5.15
C ILE A 110 -22.28 4.95 5.11
N HIS A 111 -22.80 6.15 5.34
CA HIS A 111 -22.05 7.40 5.18
C HIS A 111 -21.47 7.92 6.50
N ASN A 112 -20.55 7.16 7.07
CA ASN A 112 -19.82 7.49 8.30
C ASN A 112 -18.81 8.65 8.09
N LEU A 113 -18.08 9.03 9.15
CA LEU A 113 -17.13 10.14 9.09
C LEU A 113 -16.03 9.94 8.02
N SER A 114 -15.49 8.72 7.92
CA SER A 114 -14.46 8.39 6.92
C SER A 114 -15.00 8.52 5.50
N TYR A 115 -16.22 8.02 5.25
CA TYR A 115 -16.89 8.16 3.96
C TYR A 115 -17.12 9.63 3.57
N ARG A 116 -17.68 10.43 4.49
CA ARG A 116 -17.94 11.86 4.23
C ARG A 116 -16.66 12.64 3.96
N ARG A 117 -15.57 12.30 4.65
CA ARG A 117 -14.25 12.85 4.38
C ARG A 117 -13.79 12.45 2.98
N ALA A 118 -13.84 11.16 2.65
CA ALA A 118 -13.41 10.63 1.36
C ALA A 118 -14.09 11.36 0.20
N ILE A 119 -15.42 11.55 0.23
CA ILE A 119 -16.15 12.32 -0.82
C ILE A 119 -15.54 13.70 -1.08
N GLY A 120 -15.09 14.40 -0.04
CA GLY A 120 -14.58 15.76 -0.19
C GLY A 120 -13.14 15.86 -0.67
N VAL A 121 -12.36 14.77 -0.59
CA VAL A 121 -10.88 14.84 -0.74
C VAL A 121 -10.29 13.79 -1.66
N ALA A 122 -11.00 12.68 -1.92
CA ALA A 122 -10.54 11.63 -2.82
C ALA A 122 -10.49 12.17 -4.25
N LYS A 123 -9.54 11.69 -5.02
CA LYS A 123 -9.33 12.08 -6.40
C LYS A 123 -8.97 10.84 -7.18
N LEU A 124 -9.71 10.57 -8.25
CA LEU A 124 -9.33 9.54 -9.20
C LEU A 124 -8.17 10.07 -10.05
N ASN A 125 -6.96 9.56 -9.84
CA ASN A 125 -5.75 10.03 -10.51
C ASN A 125 -4.74 8.90 -10.76
N ALA A 126 -3.51 9.25 -11.16
CA ALA A 126 -2.47 8.28 -11.46
C ALA A 126 -2.10 7.37 -10.25
N THR A 127 -2.27 7.83 -9.02
CA THR A 127 -2.06 7.02 -7.80
C THR A 127 -3.03 5.84 -7.72
N ASP A 128 -4.29 6.03 -8.10
CA ASP A 128 -5.26 4.94 -8.17
C ASP A 128 -4.82 3.92 -9.23
N TYR A 129 -4.66 4.37 -10.48
CA TYR A 129 -4.43 3.48 -11.61
C TYR A 129 -3.08 2.77 -11.56
N TYR A 130 -2.02 3.46 -11.14
CA TYR A 130 -0.64 2.97 -11.25
C TYR A 130 0.05 2.77 -9.90
N GLY A 131 -0.54 3.24 -8.81
CA GLY A 131 -0.06 3.01 -7.45
C GLY A 131 -0.79 1.82 -6.83
N TYR A 132 -1.80 2.08 -6.00
CA TYR A 132 -2.44 1.06 -5.16
C TYR A 132 -3.06 -0.09 -5.97
N TRP A 133 -3.87 0.19 -6.99
CA TRP A 133 -4.64 -0.86 -7.67
C TRP A 133 -3.78 -1.72 -8.59
N LYS A 134 -2.90 -1.12 -9.40
CA LYS A 134 -1.90 -1.86 -10.19
C LYS A 134 -1.11 -2.83 -9.33
N LEU A 135 -0.63 -2.37 -8.17
CA LEU A 135 0.20 -3.18 -7.29
C LEU A 135 -0.61 -4.24 -6.54
N LEU A 136 -1.86 -3.96 -6.19
CA LEU A 136 -2.76 -4.95 -5.59
C LEU A 136 -3.08 -6.07 -6.59
N ASP A 137 -3.44 -5.72 -7.82
CA ASP A 137 -3.74 -6.68 -8.88
C ASP A 137 -2.52 -7.56 -9.18
N ALA A 138 -1.35 -6.94 -9.36
CA ALA A 138 -0.10 -7.67 -9.56
C ALA A 138 0.28 -8.56 -8.37
N LEU A 139 0.03 -8.10 -7.13
CA LEU A 139 0.25 -8.91 -5.93
C LEU A 139 -0.64 -10.15 -5.95
N MET A 140 -1.93 -9.98 -6.25
CA MET A 140 -2.89 -11.08 -6.33
C MET A 140 -2.51 -12.10 -7.41
N ASP A 141 -2.13 -11.64 -8.60
CA ASP A 141 -1.67 -12.52 -9.68
C ASP A 141 -0.40 -13.26 -9.27
N CYS A 142 0.56 -12.57 -8.68
CA CYS A 142 1.83 -13.17 -8.28
C CYS A 142 1.63 -14.28 -7.25
N VAL A 143 0.79 -14.05 -6.22
CA VAL A 143 0.56 -15.08 -5.18
C VAL A 143 -0.38 -16.20 -5.61
N ARG A 144 -1.16 -16.03 -6.69
CA ARG A 144 -2.13 -17.04 -7.15
C ARG A 144 -1.65 -17.85 -8.34
N SER A 145 -1.03 -17.21 -9.33
CA SER A 145 -0.59 -17.83 -10.59
C SER A 145 0.91 -17.69 -10.85
N GLY A 146 1.64 -16.90 -10.05
CA GLY A 146 3.05 -16.60 -10.30
C GLY A 146 3.26 -15.62 -11.47
N GLU A 147 2.21 -14.93 -11.90
CA GLU A 147 2.22 -13.96 -12.99
C GLU A 147 2.38 -12.54 -12.44
N ASN A 148 2.91 -11.62 -13.26
CA ASN A 148 3.06 -10.20 -12.92
C ASN A 148 3.88 -9.91 -11.64
N CYS A 149 4.69 -10.87 -11.17
CA CYS A 149 5.52 -10.71 -9.97
C CYS A 149 6.54 -9.58 -10.11
N GLU A 150 7.03 -9.29 -11.32
CA GLU A 150 7.88 -8.16 -11.62
C GLU A 150 7.15 -6.82 -11.49
N VAL A 151 5.82 -6.78 -11.65
CA VAL A 151 5.02 -5.57 -11.38
C VAL A 151 4.82 -5.38 -9.89
N ALA A 152 4.69 -6.48 -9.13
CA ALA A 152 4.47 -6.43 -7.68
C ALA A 152 5.75 -6.21 -6.86
N PHE A 153 6.89 -6.76 -7.26
CA PHE A 153 8.11 -6.87 -6.44
C PHE A 153 9.41 -6.53 -7.19
N GLY A 154 10.50 -6.39 -6.43
CA GLY A 154 11.86 -6.39 -6.96
C GLY A 154 12.42 -5.05 -7.43
N ASN A 155 11.76 -3.93 -7.14
CA ASN A 155 12.21 -2.59 -7.55
C ASN A 155 12.44 -2.52 -9.07
N THR A 156 11.48 -3.01 -9.84
CA THR A 156 11.56 -3.04 -11.31
C THR A 156 10.97 -1.76 -11.90
N ALA A 157 11.26 -1.48 -13.18
CA ALA A 157 10.62 -0.38 -13.88
C ALA A 157 9.08 -0.52 -13.93
N PRO A 158 8.48 -1.70 -14.22
CA PRO A 158 7.03 -1.90 -14.12
C PRO A 158 6.44 -1.60 -12.74
N GLN A 159 7.12 -1.99 -11.66
CA GLN A 159 6.67 -1.71 -10.30
C GLN A 159 6.65 -0.20 -10.03
N ARG A 160 7.72 0.51 -10.38
CA ARG A 160 7.88 1.94 -10.13
C ARG A 160 7.02 2.85 -11.02
N PHE A 161 6.57 2.35 -12.17
CA PHE A 161 5.88 3.15 -13.19
C PHE A 161 4.54 3.71 -12.69
N MET A 162 4.39 5.05 -12.78
CA MET A 162 3.19 5.79 -12.34
C MET A 162 2.36 6.35 -13.49
N GLY A 163 2.58 5.89 -14.73
CA GLY A 163 1.88 6.40 -15.90
C GLY A 163 2.55 7.61 -16.56
N ARG A 164 1.77 8.30 -17.38
CA ARG A 164 2.18 9.50 -18.10
C ARG A 164 1.13 10.59 -17.92
N TRP A 165 1.60 11.83 -17.85
CA TRP A 165 0.78 13.02 -18.00
C TRP A 165 0.20 13.10 -19.41
N SER A 166 -0.80 13.96 -19.59
CA SER A 166 -1.54 14.10 -20.86
C SER A 166 -0.67 14.50 -22.06
N ASP A 167 0.49 15.12 -21.81
CA ASP A 167 1.49 15.47 -22.82
C ASP A 167 2.56 14.38 -23.04
N GLY A 168 2.39 13.21 -22.41
CA GLY A 168 3.28 12.07 -22.54
C GLY A 168 4.48 12.07 -21.59
N LYS A 169 4.70 13.14 -20.80
CA LYS A 169 5.77 13.16 -19.78
C LYS A 169 5.50 12.10 -18.72
N LEU A 170 6.54 11.40 -18.27
CA LEU A 170 6.40 10.43 -17.19
C LEU A 170 5.96 11.12 -15.89
N VAL A 171 5.00 10.49 -15.22
CA VAL A 171 4.68 10.80 -13.82
C VAL A 171 5.87 10.35 -12.96
N ARG A 172 6.16 11.09 -11.89
CA ARG A 172 7.21 10.72 -10.94
C ARG A 172 7.05 9.27 -10.46
N GLU A 173 8.11 8.48 -10.60
CA GLU A 173 8.15 7.08 -10.20
C GLU A 173 7.97 6.89 -8.69
N LEU A 174 7.42 5.73 -8.31
CA LEU A 174 7.47 5.25 -6.92
C LEU A 174 8.92 4.94 -6.56
N GLU A 175 9.31 5.30 -5.34
CA GLU A 175 10.54 4.80 -4.74
C GLU A 175 10.24 3.44 -4.09
N VAL A 176 11.16 2.49 -4.23
CA VAL A 176 10.98 1.12 -3.72
C VAL A 176 12.25 0.70 -3.00
N VAL A 177 12.08 0.22 -1.77
CA VAL A 177 13.12 -0.40 -0.95
C VAL A 177 12.84 -1.89 -0.87
N VAL A 178 13.84 -2.72 -1.20
CA VAL A 178 13.78 -4.17 -1.05
C VAL A 178 14.62 -4.63 0.15
N PRO A 179 14.43 -5.87 0.67
CA PRO A 179 15.16 -6.32 1.84
C PRO A 179 16.65 -6.42 1.55
N GLY A 180 17.47 -5.78 2.40
CA GLY A 180 18.93 -5.81 2.28
C GLY A 180 19.56 -4.67 1.47
N ASP A 181 18.75 -3.76 0.92
CA ASP A 181 19.19 -2.46 0.38
C ASP A 181 19.62 -1.48 1.49
#